data_AF-M4T7Y7-F1
#
_entry.id   AF-M4T7Y7-F1
#
_cell.length_a   1.000
_cell.length_b   1.000
_cell.length_c   1.000
_cell.angle_alpha   90.00
_cell.angle_beta   90.00
_cell.angle_gamma   90.00
#
_symmetry.space_group_name_H-M   'P 1'
#
loop_
_entity.id
_entity.type
_entity.pdbx_description
1 polymer ?
#
loop_
_entity_poly.entity_id
_entity_poly.type
_entity_poly.pdbx_seq_one_letter_code
_entity_poly.pdbx_strand_id
1 'polypeptide(L)'
;MSHRKFSAPRHGSLGFLPRKRTKKHRGKVKSFPKDDPSKPCHLTAFMGYKAGMTHVLREPDRPGSKTNKKEIVEAVTILETPPMVAVGIVGYIETPRGLRSYKTVWAEHLSEECKRRFYKNWYRSKKKAFTKSCKKYGDQSGVQSIDRDIEKMKKYCKVIRVIAHTQIRLVALKQKKSHIMEIQVNGGSVIEKVDFARSLLEKEISANSVFSQDEMIDIIGATKGKGFRGVTFRWGTKKLPRKTHK
;
A
#
# COMPACT_ATOMS: atom_id res chain seq x y z
N MET A 1 -14.62 38.76 29.52
CA MET A 1 -13.42 37.96 29.84
C MET A 1 -12.22 38.58 29.15
N SER A 2 -11.16 38.93 29.87
CA SER A 2 -9.92 39.44 29.24
C SER A 2 -9.22 38.34 28.43
N HIS A 3 -8.27 38.74 27.60
CA HIS A 3 -7.48 37.82 26.77
C HIS A 3 -6.58 36.92 27.63
N ARG A 4 -6.07 35.85 27.01
CA ARG A 4 -5.18 34.88 27.65
C ARG A 4 -3.86 35.54 28.08
N LYS A 5 -3.52 35.50 29.38
CA LYS A 5 -2.34 36.15 29.97
C LYS A 5 -0.98 35.67 29.43
N PHE A 6 -0.82 34.35 29.19
CA PHE A 6 0.41 33.76 28.66
C PHE A 6 0.08 32.89 27.44
N SER A 7 0.80 33.08 26.34
CA SER A 7 0.66 32.25 25.15
C SER A 7 1.09 30.81 25.44
N ALA A 8 0.52 29.85 24.71
CA ALA A 8 1.10 28.52 24.62
C ALA A 8 0.81 27.92 23.24
N PRO A 9 1.65 26.99 22.78
CA PRO A 9 1.39 26.24 21.54
C PRO A 9 0.06 25.50 21.59
N ARG A 10 -0.52 25.28 20.42
CA ARG A 10 -1.73 24.47 20.28
C ARG A 10 -1.45 23.01 20.64
N HIS A 11 -2.30 22.42 21.48
CA HIS A 11 -2.27 20.98 21.74
C HIS A 11 -2.84 20.17 20.58
N GLY A 12 -1.95 19.51 19.84
CA GLY A 12 -2.28 18.59 18.75
C GLY A 12 -2.50 19.27 17.40
N SER A 13 -2.02 18.60 16.35
CA SER A 13 -2.13 19.06 14.97
C SER A 13 -3.56 18.89 14.41
N LEU A 14 -4.02 19.92 13.69
CA LEU A 14 -5.29 19.96 12.96
C LEU A 14 -5.26 19.17 11.65
N GLY A 15 -4.08 18.95 11.05
CA GLY A 15 -3.94 18.18 9.81
C GLY A 15 -4.33 16.71 9.94
N PHE A 16 -4.40 16.19 11.17
CA PHE A 16 -4.86 14.83 11.47
C PHE A 16 -6.31 14.78 11.98
N LEU A 17 -7.09 15.86 11.81
CA LEU A 17 -8.53 15.81 11.97
C LEU A 17 -9.18 15.26 10.68
N PRO A 18 -10.21 14.41 10.80
CA PRO A 18 -10.78 13.84 12.02
C PRO A 18 -9.97 12.65 12.59
N ARG A 19 -9.72 12.64 13.91
CA ARG A 19 -9.11 11.50 14.63
C ARG A 19 -10.12 10.38 14.86
N LYS A 20 -10.48 9.66 13.81
CA LYS A 20 -11.47 8.56 13.79
C LYS A 20 -10.86 7.22 13.39
N ARG A 21 -11.59 6.12 13.61
CA ARG A 21 -11.18 4.78 13.14
C ARG A 21 -11.03 4.79 11.62
N THR A 22 -9.96 4.18 11.12
CA THR A 22 -9.77 4.02 9.67
C THR A 22 -10.86 3.10 9.10
N LYS A 23 -11.30 3.39 7.86
CA LYS A 23 -12.25 2.53 7.14
C LYS A 23 -11.60 1.23 6.64
N LYS A 24 -10.29 1.26 6.39
CA LYS A 24 -9.51 0.11 5.91
C LYS A 24 -8.31 -0.08 6.83
N HIS A 25 -8.13 -1.29 7.34
CA HIS A 25 -7.02 -1.59 8.25
C HIS A 25 -5.65 -1.54 7.54
N ARG A 26 -5.61 -1.87 6.25
CA ARG A 26 -4.41 -1.64 5.44
C ARG A 26 -4.25 -0.15 5.11
N GLY A 27 -3.02 0.33 5.09
CA GLY A 27 -2.69 1.63 4.53
C GLY A 27 -3.14 1.70 3.07
N LYS A 28 -3.80 2.79 2.67
CA LYS A 28 -4.09 3.08 1.26
C LYS A 28 -3.13 4.17 0.82
N VAL A 29 -2.29 3.88 -0.17
CA VAL A 29 -1.50 4.90 -0.88
C VAL A 29 -2.48 5.84 -1.59
N LYS A 30 -2.49 7.11 -1.19
CA LYS A 30 -3.37 8.14 -1.79
C LYS A 30 -2.71 8.83 -2.97
N SER A 31 -1.41 9.07 -2.85
CA SER A 31 -0.56 9.61 -3.90
C SER A 31 0.63 8.68 -4.05
N PHE A 32 0.90 8.24 -5.27
CA PHE A 32 2.13 7.55 -5.62
C PHE A 32 3.22 8.56 -5.97
N PRO A 33 4.49 8.15 -6.06
CA PRO A 33 5.55 8.98 -6.62
C PRO A 33 5.17 9.50 -8.00
N LYS A 34 5.60 10.73 -8.30
CA LYS A 34 5.43 11.28 -9.65
C LYS A 34 6.17 10.40 -10.64
N ASP A 35 5.54 10.23 -11.79
CA ASP A 35 6.05 9.40 -12.86
C ASP A 35 7.09 10.16 -13.67
N ASP A 36 8.17 9.47 -14.04
CA ASP A 36 9.29 9.99 -14.81
C ASP A 36 9.56 9.01 -15.97
N PRO A 37 9.10 9.33 -17.20
CA PRO A 37 9.22 8.42 -18.35
C PRO A 37 10.66 8.08 -18.75
N SER A 38 11.65 8.85 -18.31
CA SER A 38 13.06 8.60 -18.63
C SER A 38 13.65 7.36 -17.93
N LYS A 39 13.05 6.97 -16.79
CA LYS A 39 13.50 5.83 -15.98
C LYS A 39 12.92 4.52 -16.50
N PRO A 40 13.57 3.37 -16.24
CA PRO A 40 12.99 2.08 -16.57
C PRO A 40 11.69 1.84 -15.81
N CYS A 41 10.82 0.99 -16.37
CA CYS A 41 9.58 0.56 -15.73
C CYS A 41 9.88 -0.09 -14.37
N HIS A 42 9.27 0.42 -13.30
CA HIS A 42 9.41 -0.12 -11.95
C HIS A 42 8.11 0.01 -11.15
N LEU A 43 8.01 -0.78 -10.08
CA LEU A 43 6.92 -0.72 -9.13
C LEU A 43 7.22 0.30 -8.03
N THR A 44 6.18 0.91 -7.48
CA THR A 44 6.31 2.06 -6.56
C THR A 44 5.92 1.77 -5.12
N ALA A 45 5.40 0.57 -4.85
CA ALA A 45 4.93 0.21 -3.52
C ALA A 45 4.93 -1.31 -3.34
N PHE A 46 5.04 -1.72 -2.08
CA PHE A 46 4.95 -3.11 -1.66
C PHE A 46 4.10 -3.22 -0.40
N MET A 47 3.68 -4.43 -0.02
CA MET A 47 2.95 -4.68 1.22
C MET A 47 3.68 -5.69 2.09
N GLY A 48 4.08 -5.25 3.28
CA GLY A 48 4.63 -6.11 4.32
C GLY A 48 3.75 -6.18 5.57
N TYR A 49 4.14 -7.05 6.48
CA TYR A 49 3.52 -7.26 7.79
C TYR A 49 4.53 -6.95 8.88
N LYS A 50 4.17 -6.11 9.86
CA LYS A 50 5.06 -5.81 10.97
C LYS A 50 5.17 -7.04 11.89
N ALA A 51 6.34 -7.66 11.90
CA ALA A 51 6.65 -8.84 12.72
C ALA A 51 7.10 -8.44 14.13
N GLY A 52 7.87 -7.36 14.25
CA GLY A 52 8.39 -6.94 15.54
C GLY A 52 9.30 -5.72 15.47
N MET A 53 10.07 -5.51 16.51
CA MET A 53 11.14 -4.53 16.57
C MET A 53 12.34 -5.15 17.29
N THR A 54 13.54 -4.81 16.82
CA THR A 54 14.80 -5.14 17.47
C THR A 54 15.68 -3.89 17.48
N HIS A 55 16.93 -4.03 17.91
CA HIS A 55 17.96 -3.01 17.77
C HIS A 55 19.12 -3.57 16.94
N VAL A 56 19.84 -2.68 16.26
CA VAL A 56 21.09 -2.99 15.56
C VAL A 56 22.18 -2.06 16.07
N LEU A 57 23.40 -2.58 16.12
CA LEU A 57 24.60 -1.79 16.27
C LEU A 57 25.07 -1.39 14.87
N ARG A 58 25.33 -0.11 14.65
CA ARG A 58 25.99 0.37 13.43
C ARG A 58 26.92 1.53 13.74
N GLU A 59 27.93 1.70 12.89
CA GLU A 59 28.78 2.88 12.91
C GLU A 59 28.22 3.92 11.94
N PRO A 60 27.83 5.12 12.40
CA PRO A 60 27.32 6.16 11.54
C PRO A 60 28.49 6.92 10.91
N ASP A 61 28.42 7.15 9.60
CA ASP A 61 29.27 8.12 8.92
C ASP A 61 28.54 9.46 8.80
N ARG A 62 28.81 10.34 9.76
CA ARG A 62 28.24 11.69 9.85
C ARG A 62 29.32 12.67 10.31
N PRO A 63 30.15 13.18 9.38
CA PRO A 63 31.18 14.16 9.69
C PRO A 63 30.63 15.34 10.50
N GLY A 64 31.32 15.72 11.56
CA GLY A 64 30.88 16.79 12.49
C GLY A 64 30.00 16.32 13.66
N SER A 65 29.49 15.09 13.65
CA SER A 65 28.80 14.52 14.82
C SER A 65 29.78 13.99 15.87
N LYS A 66 29.46 14.16 17.15
CA LYS A 66 30.21 13.53 18.28
C LYS A 66 30.19 11.99 18.23
N THR A 67 29.19 11.43 17.53
CA THR A 67 28.99 9.99 17.36
C THR A 67 29.56 9.44 16.05
N ASN A 68 30.23 10.25 15.24
CA ASN A 68 30.83 9.79 13.98
C ASN A 68 31.84 8.67 14.25
N LYS A 69 31.80 7.58 13.48
CA LYS A 69 32.69 6.41 13.62
C LYS A 69 32.72 5.80 15.03
N LYS A 70 31.60 5.91 15.76
CA LYS A 70 31.37 5.22 17.04
C LYS A 70 30.13 4.37 16.93
N GLU A 71 30.17 3.17 17.48
CA GLU A 71 29.01 2.29 17.51
C GLU A 71 27.82 2.99 18.19
N ILE A 72 26.69 3.02 17.49
CA ILE A 72 25.41 3.47 18.04
C ILE A 72 24.39 2.34 17.95
N VAL A 73 23.52 2.28 18.95
CA VAL A 73 22.38 1.38 18.96
C VAL A 73 21.19 2.11 18.33
N GLU A 74 20.65 1.57 17.24
CA GLU A 74 19.45 2.09 16.59
C GLU A 74 18.31 1.08 16.63
N ALA A 75 17.12 1.56 16.95
CA ALA A 75 15.92 0.74 16.95
C ALA A 75 15.43 0.51 15.51
N VAL A 76 15.22 -0.75 15.15
CA VAL A 76 14.73 -1.15 13.82
C VAL A 76 13.41 -1.91 13.94
N THR A 77 12.54 -1.73 12.94
CA THR A 77 11.30 -2.50 12.82
C THR A 77 11.50 -3.61 11.81
N ILE A 78 11.20 -4.85 12.21
CA ILE A 78 11.25 -6.01 11.31
C ILE A 78 9.90 -6.10 10.59
N LEU A 79 9.94 -6.02 9.27
CA LEU A 79 8.80 -6.22 8.38
C LEU A 79 8.96 -7.53 7.62
N GLU A 80 8.04 -8.47 7.82
CA GLU A 80 7.95 -9.68 7.02
C GLU A 80 7.27 -9.35 5.69
N THR A 81 7.95 -9.63 4.59
CA THR A 81 7.57 -9.21 3.24
C THR A 81 7.42 -10.44 2.34
N PRO A 82 6.35 -11.24 2.50
CA PRO A 82 6.12 -12.37 1.61
C PRO A 82 5.98 -11.88 0.16
N PRO A 83 6.41 -12.65 -0.84
CA PRO A 83 6.24 -12.27 -2.23
C PRO A 83 4.79 -11.91 -2.56
N MET A 84 4.62 -10.91 -3.41
CA MET A 84 3.32 -10.47 -3.90
C MET A 84 3.07 -11.06 -5.28
N VAL A 85 1.86 -11.55 -5.53
CA VAL A 85 1.49 -12.06 -6.86
C VAL A 85 0.69 -10.99 -7.60
N ALA A 86 1.13 -10.62 -8.79
CA ALA A 86 0.35 -9.74 -9.67
C ALA A 86 -0.79 -10.53 -10.32
N VAL A 87 -2.01 -10.05 -10.15
CA VAL A 87 -3.24 -10.74 -10.59
C VAL A 87 -4.10 -9.92 -11.54
N GLY A 88 -3.70 -8.69 -11.83
CA GLY A 88 -4.42 -7.87 -12.80
C GLY A 88 -3.75 -6.53 -13.08
N ILE A 89 -4.31 -5.81 -14.03
CA ILE A 89 -3.86 -4.50 -14.51
C ILE A 89 -5.07 -3.59 -14.56
N VAL A 90 -4.95 -2.37 -14.06
CA VAL A 90 -5.96 -1.31 -14.14
C VAL A 90 -5.36 -0.15 -14.90
N GLY A 91 -6.02 0.24 -15.99
CA GLY A 91 -5.73 1.47 -16.71
C GLY A 91 -6.56 2.63 -16.15
N TYR A 92 -5.90 3.77 -15.92
CA TYR A 92 -6.55 5.02 -15.52
C TYR A 92 -6.43 6.06 -16.63
N ILE A 93 -7.57 6.64 -16.98
CA ILE A 93 -7.66 7.78 -17.91
C ILE A 93 -7.69 9.08 -17.12
N GLU A 94 -6.99 10.08 -17.61
CA GLU A 94 -7.03 11.44 -17.08
C GLU A 94 -8.32 12.12 -17.57
N THR A 95 -9.11 12.64 -16.63
CA THR A 95 -10.30 13.43 -16.92
C THR A 95 -10.19 14.77 -16.19
N PRO A 96 -10.94 15.81 -16.56
CA PRO A 96 -10.91 17.09 -15.85
C PRO A 96 -11.26 17.00 -14.35
N ARG A 97 -11.94 15.91 -13.93
CA ARG A 97 -12.29 15.64 -12.53
C ARG A 97 -11.26 14.73 -11.82
N GLY A 98 -10.15 14.41 -12.46
CA GLY A 98 -9.09 13.52 -11.98
C GLY A 98 -9.02 12.18 -12.71
N LEU A 99 -8.26 11.25 -12.13
CA LEU A 99 -8.06 9.91 -12.72
C LEU A 99 -9.31 9.04 -12.54
N ARG A 100 -9.82 8.49 -13.64
CA ARG A 100 -10.92 7.53 -13.63
C ARG A 100 -10.44 6.16 -14.08
N SER A 101 -10.86 5.10 -13.39
CA SER A 101 -10.61 3.73 -13.84
C SER A 101 -11.29 3.50 -15.19
N TYR A 102 -10.50 3.13 -16.20
CA TYR A 102 -10.97 2.94 -17.56
C TYR A 102 -11.29 1.45 -17.82
N LYS A 103 -10.29 0.58 -17.68
CA LYS A 103 -10.41 -0.86 -17.86
C LYS A 103 -9.63 -1.62 -16.80
N THR A 104 -10.05 -2.86 -16.55
CA THR A 104 -9.34 -3.79 -15.66
C THR A 104 -9.23 -5.13 -16.34
N VAL A 105 -8.00 -5.60 -16.51
CA VAL A 105 -7.67 -6.93 -17.02
C VAL A 105 -7.21 -7.77 -15.84
N TRP A 106 -7.71 -8.99 -15.73
CA TRP A 106 -7.32 -9.94 -14.67
C TRP A 106 -6.52 -11.06 -15.28
N ALA A 107 -5.62 -11.65 -14.49
CA ALA A 107 -4.87 -12.86 -14.83
C ALA A 107 -5.80 -14.06 -15.11
N GLU A 108 -5.27 -15.08 -15.76
CA GLU A 108 -5.98 -16.33 -16.03
C GLU A 108 -6.17 -17.13 -14.74
N HIS A 109 -5.09 -17.32 -13.99
CA HIS A 109 -5.06 -18.10 -12.77
C HIS A 109 -5.03 -17.21 -11.54
N LEU A 110 -6.18 -17.13 -10.84
CA LEU A 110 -6.27 -16.48 -9.54
C LEU A 110 -6.24 -17.50 -8.40
N SER A 111 -5.31 -17.30 -7.47
CA SER A 111 -5.18 -18.07 -6.24
C SER A 111 -6.46 -18.06 -5.39
N GLU A 112 -6.67 -19.14 -4.62
CA GLU A 112 -7.82 -19.24 -3.71
C GLU A 112 -7.80 -18.13 -2.64
N GLU A 113 -6.62 -17.75 -2.15
CA GLU A 113 -6.43 -16.67 -1.18
C GLU A 113 -6.87 -15.31 -1.71
N CYS A 114 -6.58 -15.03 -2.99
CA CYS A 114 -7.07 -13.86 -3.69
C CYS A 114 -8.59 -13.90 -3.82
N LYS A 115 -9.15 -15.03 -4.26
CA LYS A 115 -10.61 -15.22 -4.36
C LYS A 115 -11.33 -15.04 -3.02
N ARG A 116 -10.71 -15.46 -1.90
CA ARG A 116 -11.22 -15.21 -0.53
C ARG A 116 -11.41 -13.72 -0.25
N ARG A 117 -10.67 -12.82 -0.91
CA ARG A 117 -10.85 -11.36 -0.73
C ARG A 117 -12.29 -10.93 -1.03
N PHE A 118 -12.88 -11.53 -2.06
CA PHE A 118 -14.16 -11.14 -2.65
C PHE A 118 -15.39 -11.71 -1.92
N TYR A 119 -15.17 -12.54 -0.90
CA TYR A 119 -16.24 -13.06 -0.05
C TYR A 119 -16.10 -12.55 1.39
N LYS A 120 -17.25 -12.25 2.02
CA LYS A 120 -17.31 -12.09 3.48
C LYS A 120 -17.30 -13.46 4.17
N ASN A 121 -18.21 -14.34 3.75
CA ASN A 121 -18.36 -15.70 4.29
C ASN A 121 -17.88 -16.74 3.27
N TRP A 122 -16.57 -16.97 3.20
CA TRP A 122 -15.97 -17.90 2.21
C TRP A 122 -16.55 -19.32 2.28
N TYR A 123 -16.67 -19.89 3.48
CA TYR A 123 -17.08 -21.28 3.68
C TYR A 123 -18.51 -21.58 3.23
N ARG A 124 -19.44 -20.62 3.39
CA ARG A 124 -20.84 -20.75 2.96
C ARG A 124 -21.08 -20.34 1.50
N SER A 125 -20.06 -19.83 0.82
CA SER A 125 -20.20 -19.30 -0.54
C SER A 125 -19.99 -20.40 -1.59
N LYS A 126 -20.62 -20.26 -2.75
CA LYS A 126 -20.39 -21.13 -3.92
C LYS A 126 -19.01 -20.95 -4.59
N LYS A 127 -18.19 -20.01 -4.11
CA LYS A 127 -16.82 -19.71 -4.56
C LYS A 127 -16.66 -19.46 -6.08
N LYS A 128 -17.68 -18.89 -6.73
CA LYS A 128 -17.72 -18.58 -8.18
C LYS A 128 -17.01 -17.27 -8.60
N ALA A 129 -16.16 -16.68 -7.76
CA ALA A 129 -15.46 -15.45 -8.11
C ALA A 129 -14.46 -15.72 -9.24
N PHE A 130 -14.47 -14.84 -10.25
CA PHE A 130 -13.61 -14.90 -11.45
C PHE A 130 -13.78 -16.11 -12.36
N THR A 131 -14.69 -17.06 -12.08
CA THR A 131 -14.86 -18.26 -12.92
C THR A 131 -15.16 -17.93 -14.38
N LYS A 132 -16.06 -16.97 -14.65
CA LYS A 132 -16.35 -16.50 -16.02
C LYS A 132 -15.18 -15.73 -16.64
N SER A 133 -14.40 -15.01 -15.83
CA SER A 133 -13.27 -14.22 -16.32
C SER A 133 -12.11 -15.10 -16.73
N CYS A 134 -11.76 -16.10 -15.90
CA CYS A 134 -10.72 -17.07 -16.19
C CYS A 134 -11.04 -17.89 -17.45
N LYS A 135 -12.31 -18.28 -17.63
CA LYS A 135 -12.76 -19.02 -18.83
C LYS A 135 -12.50 -18.27 -20.15
N LYS A 136 -12.44 -16.93 -20.14
CA LYS A 136 -12.16 -16.15 -21.36
C LYS A 136 -10.78 -16.45 -21.96
N TYR A 137 -9.83 -16.92 -21.17
CA TYR A 137 -8.52 -17.29 -21.68
C TYR A 137 -8.54 -18.62 -22.45
N GLY A 138 -9.53 -19.49 -22.19
CA GLY A 138 -9.71 -20.74 -22.93
C GLY A 138 -10.40 -20.59 -24.29
N ASP A 139 -11.14 -19.48 -24.49
CA ASP A 139 -11.85 -19.20 -25.74
C ASP A 139 -11.07 -18.19 -26.59
N GLN A 140 -10.85 -18.47 -27.89
CA GLN A 140 -10.12 -17.55 -28.78
C GLN A 140 -10.77 -16.16 -28.86
N SER A 141 -12.11 -16.09 -28.85
CA SER A 141 -12.86 -14.83 -28.83
C SER A 141 -12.68 -14.05 -27.51
N GLY A 142 -12.50 -14.77 -26.40
CA GLY A 142 -12.25 -14.20 -25.09
C GLY A 142 -10.85 -13.58 -25.00
N VAL A 143 -9.83 -14.27 -25.51
CA VAL A 143 -8.45 -13.75 -25.60
C VAL A 143 -8.42 -12.47 -26.45
N GLN A 144 -9.04 -12.48 -27.63
CA GLN A 144 -9.16 -11.27 -28.46
C GLN A 144 -9.83 -10.11 -27.72
N SER A 145 -10.84 -10.39 -26.88
CA SER A 145 -11.50 -9.35 -26.08
C SER A 145 -10.55 -8.73 -25.04
N ILE A 146 -9.65 -9.53 -24.47
CA ILE A 146 -8.65 -9.10 -23.49
C ILE A 146 -7.57 -8.27 -24.19
N ASP A 147 -7.05 -8.74 -25.33
CA ASP A 147 -6.06 -8.00 -26.11
C ASP A 147 -6.59 -6.64 -26.58
N ARG A 148 -7.85 -6.58 -27.04
CA ARG A 148 -8.52 -5.29 -27.36
C ARG A 148 -8.60 -4.35 -26.15
N ASP A 149 -8.85 -4.89 -24.95
CA ASP A 149 -8.89 -4.06 -23.75
C ASP A 149 -7.48 -3.56 -23.36
N ILE A 150 -6.43 -4.38 -23.57
CA ILE A 150 -5.03 -4.01 -23.38
C ILE A 150 -4.60 -2.92 -24.38
N GLU A 151 -4.95 -3.05 -25.66
CA GLU A 151 -4.69 -2.03 -26.69
C GLU A 151 -5.34 -0.69 -26.35
N LYS A 152 -6.60 -0.72 -25.87
CA LYS A 152 -7.27 0.50 -25.40
C LYS A 152 -6.58 1.10 -24.17
N MET A 153 -5.99 0.29 -23.28
CA MET A 153 -5.18 0.81 -22.19
C MET A 153 -3.95 1.56 -22.72
N LYS A 154 -3.22 0.96 -23.67
CA LYS A 154 -2.06 1.60 -24.31
C LYS A 154 -2.41 2.94 -24.97
N LYS A 155 -3.59 3.02 -25.62
CA LYS A 155 -4.03 4.21 -26.35
C LYS A 155 -4.56 5.34 -25.47
N TYR A 156 -5.38 5.03 -24.46
CA TYR A 156 -6.17 6.03 -23.74
C TYR A 156 -5.75 6.26 -22.30
N CYS A 157 -5.03 5.33 -21.67
CA CYS A 157 -4.69 5.48 -20.26
C CYS A 157 -3.43 6.30 -20.08
N LYS A 158 -3.44 7.21 -19.09
CA LYS A 158 -2.28 7.98 -18.67
C LYS A 158 -1.46 7.22 -17.63
N VAL A 159 -2.14 6.50 -16.75
CA VAL A 159 -1.54 5.81 -15.60
C VAL A 159 -1.94 4.35 -15.60
N ILE A 160 -0.96 3.47 -15.45
CA ILE A 160 -1.16 2.02 -15.34
C ILE A 160 -0.85 1.58 -13.91
N ARG A 161 -1.72 0.73 -13.36
CA ARG A 161 -1.52 0.12 -12.05
C ARG A 161 -1.65 -1.38 -12.12
N VAL A 162 -0.75 -2.09 -11.45
CA VAL A 162 -0.84 -3.53 -11.25
C VAL A 162 -1.68 -3.79 -10.00
N ILE A 163 -2.66 -4.68 -10.10
CA ILE A 163 -3.34 -5.26 -8.95
C ILE A 163 -2.50 -6.44 -8.48
N ALA A 164 -1.94 -6.32 -7.29
CA ALA A 164 -1.16 -7.38 -6.67
C ALA A 164 -1.75 -7.75 -5.32
N HIS A 165 -1.57 -9.00 -4.90
CA HIS A 165 -1.96 -9.46 -3.58
C HIS A 165 -0.80 -10.09 -2.83
N THR A 166 -0.81 -9.96 -1.51
CA THR A 166 0.12 -10.68 -0.64
C THR A 166 -0.21 -12.16 -0.56
N GLN A 167 0.79 -13.01 -0.35
CA GLN A 167 0.62 -14.42 -0.01
C GLN A 167 0.58 -14.57 1.51
N ILE A 168 -0.62 -14.55 2.10
CA ILE A 168 -0.77 -14.49 3.56
C ILE A 168 -0.54 -15.84 4.23
N ARG A 169 -0.66 -16.95 3.50
CA ARG A 169 -0.38 -18.29 4.04
C ARG A 169 1.08 -18.54 4.37
N LEU A 170 2.00 -17.83 3.72
CA LEU A 170 3.43 -17.92 4.02
C LEU A 170 3.77 -17.28 5.36
N VAL A 171 2.97 -16.30 5.77
CA VAL A 171 3.12 -15.63 7.06
C VAL A 171 2.41 -16.45 8.14
N ALA A 172 3.02 -16.56 9.32
CA ALA A 172 2.48 -17.28 10.48
C ALA A 172 1.27 -16.58 11.15
N LEU A 173 0.29 -16.13 10.37
CA LEU A 173 -0.95 -15.51 10.83
C LEU A 173 -2.14 -16.45 10.60
N LYS A 174 -3.12 -16.41 11.51
CA LYS A 174 -4.38 -17.17 11.37
C LYS A 174 -5.23 -16.73 10.17
N GLN A 175 -4.93 -15.57 9.59
CA GLN A 175 -5.69 -14.97 8.50
C GLN A 175 -5.39 -15.66 7.16
N LYS A 176 -6.42 -16.21 6.50
CA LYS A 176 -6.28 -16.87 5.17
C LYS A 176 -6.66 -15.97 3.99
N LYS A 177 -7.06 -14.72 4.25
CA LYS A 177 -7.58 -13.77 3.27
C LYS A 177 -6.45 -12.83 2.85
N SER A 178 -6.02 -12.91 1.59
CA SER A 178 -4.95 -12.04 1.10
C SER A 178 -5.34 -10.55 1.13
N HIS A 179 -4.33 -9.69 1.09
CA HIS A 179 -4.52 -8.26 0.95
C HIS A 179 -4.19 -7.85 -0.48
N ILE A 180 -5.21 -7.35 -1.19
CA ILE A 180 -5.05 -6.86 -2.57
C ILE A 180 -4.73 -5.37 -2.57
N MET A 181 -3.72 -4.89 -3.26
CA MET A 181 -3.51 -3.47 -3.51
C MET A 181 -3.25 -3.19 -4.98
N GLU A 182 -3.51 -1.95 -5.38
CA GLU A 182 -3.00 -1.42 -6.64
C GLU A 182 -1.61 -0.83 -6.36
N ILE A 183 -0.66 -1.11 -7.23
CA ILE A 183 0.67 -0.52 -7.25
C ILE A 183 0.82 0.20 -8.59
N GLN A 184 1.23 1.46 -8.57
CA GLN A 184 1.45 2.22 -9.79
C GLN A 184 2.77 1.79 -10.45
N VAL A 185 2.74 1.56 -11.76
CA VAL A 185 3.95 1.36 -12.56
C VAL A 185 4.42 2.73 -13.05
N ASN A 186 5.66 3.07 -12.71
CA ASN A 186 6.30 4.31 -13.14
C ASN A 186 7.49 3.98 -14.06
N GLY A 187 7.93 4.97 -14.84
CA GLY A 187 9.04 4.80 -15.78
C GLY A 187 8.60 4.31 -17.16
N GLY A 188 9.32 4.71 -18.21
CA GLY A 188 9.06 4.33 -19.59
C GLY A 188 7.79 4.92 -20.20
N SER A 189 7.52 4.53 -21.43
CA SER A 189 6.28 4.89 -22.13
C SER A 189 5.06 4.14 -21.57
N VAL A 190 3.85 4.64 -21.84
CA VAL A 190 2.61 3.96 -21.41
C VAL A 190 2.54 2.54 -21.99
N ILE A 191 3.02 2.35 -23.22
CA ILE A 191 3.05 1.05 -23.89
C ILE A 191 3.95 0.08 -23.11
N GLU A 192 5.17 0.50 -22.81
CA GLU A 192 6.12 -0.27 -22.02
C GLU A 192 5.56 -0.63 -20.64
N LYS A 193 4.86 0.31 -19.98
CA LYS A 193 4.23 0.03 -18.68
C LYS A 193 3.16 -1.05 -18.75
N VAL A 194 2.35 -1.04 -19.81
CA VAL A 194 1.32 -2.07 -20.03
C VAL A 194 1.98 -3.42 -20.30
N ASP A 195 3.03 -3.45 -21.11
CA ASP A 195 3.74 -4.68 -21.44
C ASP A 195 4.51 -5.23 -20.24
N PHE A 196 5.16 -4.37 -19.46
CA PHE A 196 5.76 -4.70 -18.18
C PHE A 196 4.72 -5.27 -17.21
N ALA A 197 3.57 -4.61 -17.05
CA ALA A 197 2.49 -5.08 -16.20
C ALA A 197 1.91 -6.43 -16.67
N ARG A 198 1.81 -6.66 -18.00
CA ARG A 198 1.39 -7.94 -18.59
C ARG A 198 2.41 -9.03 -18.29
N SER A 199 3.70 -8.73 -18.42
CA SER A 199 4.78 -9.69 -18.18
C SER A 199 4.88 -10.14 -16.72
N LEU A 200 4.37 -9.32 -15.79
CA LEU A 200 4.34 -9.60 -14.37
C LEU A 200 3.14 -10.45 -13.93
N LEU A 201 2.09 -10.59 -14.76
CA LEU A 201 0.91 -11.35 -14.37
C LEU A 201 1.28 -12.78 -13.98
N GLU A 202 0.71 -13.23 -12.86
CA GLU A 202 0.91 -14.56 -12.25
C GLU A 202 2.32 -14.82 -11.71
N LYS A 203 3.24 -13.87 -11.88
CA LYS A 203 4.58 -13.94 -11.31
C LYS A 203 4.62 -13.36 -9.90
N GLU A 204 5.60 -13.83 -9.15
CA GLU A 204 5.93 -13.32 -7.83
C GLU A 204 6.83 -12.09 -7.94
N ILE A 205 6.50 -11.09 -7.13
CA ILE A 205 7.23 -9.84 -6.96
C ILE A 205 7.82 -9.89 -5.55
N SER A 206 9.15 -9.87 -5.47
CA SER A 206 9.87 -9.81 -4.20
C SER A 206 10.09 -8.35 -3.77
N ALA A 207 10.27 -8.11 -2.46
CA ALA A 207 10.56 -6.76 -1.97
C ALA A 207 11.86 -6.20 -2.56
N ASN A 208 12.89 -7.04 -2.72
CA ASN A 208 14.19 -6.67 -3.28
C ASN A 208 14.11 -6.23 -4.75
N SER A 209 13.07 -6.63 -5.49
CA SER A 209 12.84 -6.17 -6.86
C SER A 209 12.18 -4.79 -6.94
N VAL A 210 11.63 -4.30 -5.84
CA VAL A 210 10.90 -3.03 -5.76
C VAL A 210 11.70 -1.96 -5.04
N PHE A 211 12.40 -2.36 -3.97
CA PHE A 211 13.15 -1.46 -3.11
C PHE A 211 14.63 -1.82 -3.12
N SER A 212 15.47 -0.79 -3.15
CA SER A 212 16.93 -0.91 -3.04
C SER A 212 17.36 -0.86 -1.58
N GLN A 213 18.55 -1.40 -1.28
CA GLN A 213 19.16 -1.23 0.03
C GLN A 213 19.51 0.26 0.25
N ASP A 214 19.40 0.73 1.49
CA ASP A 214 19.70 2.09 1.95
C ASP A 214 18.87 3.23 1.31
N GLU A 215 17.79 2.89 0.61
CA GLU A 215 16.86 3.88 0.09
C GLU A 215 15.87 4.36 1.17
N MET A 216 15.45 5.62 1.06
CA MET A 216 14.45 6.20 1.97
C MET A 216 13.04 5.81 1.51
N ILE A 217 12.34 5.02 2.33
CA ILE A 217 10.98 4.55 2.05
C ILE A 217 9.92 5.18 2.96
N ASP A 218 8.72 5.37 2.41
CA ASP A 218 7.55 5.81 3.15
C ASP A 218 6.73 4.61 3.65
N ILE A 219 6.52 4.51 4.97
CA ILE A 219 5.72 3.44 5.58
C ILE A 219 4.30 3.94 5.88
N ILE A 220 3.31 3.39 5.17
CA ILE A 220 1.91 3.76 5.32
C ILE A 220 1.13 2.62 5.99
N GLY A 221 0.54 2.89 7.15
CA GLY A 221 -0.23 1.90 7.90
C GLY A 221 -1.35 2.50 8.75
N ALA A 222 -2.06 1.63 9.46
CA ALA A 222 -2.99 2.02 10.50
C ALA A 222 -2.33 1.87 11.88
N THR A 223 -2.46 2.90 12.73
CA THR A 223 -1.93 2.86 14.09
C THR A 223 -2.71 1.90 14.99
N LYS A 224 -2.06 1.38 16.05
CA LYS A 224 -2.71 0.54 17.06
C LYS A 224 -3.94 1.24 17.68
N GLY A 225 -5.07 0.57 17.70
CA GLY A 225 -6.30 1.06 18.32
C GLY A 225 -6.17 1.13 19.85
N LYS A 226 -6.49 2.29 20.44
CA LYS A 226 -6.45 2.52 21.90
C LYS A 226 -7.82 2.71 22.57
N GLY A 227 -8.90 2.47 21.82
CA GLY A 227 -10.28 2.68 22.30
C GLY A 227 -10.66 4.15 22.46
N PHE A 228 -11.72 4.41 23.24
CA PHE A 228 -12.08 5.76 23.66
C PHE A 228 -11.06 6.27 24.68
N ARG A 229 -10.56 7.50 24.49
CA ARG A 229 -9.52 8.11 25.35
C ARG A 229 -9.87 9.56 25.63
N GLY A 230 -9.62 9.98 26.88
CA GLY A 230 -9.81 11.35 27.33
C GLY A 230 -8.85 12.35 26.67
N VAL A 231 -9.13 13.64 26.85
CA VAL A 231 -8.43 14.74 26.16
C VAL A 231 -6.93 14.79 26.46
N THR A 232 -6.49 14.45 27.67
CA THR A 232 -5.07 14.40 28.02
C THR A 232 -4.30 13.40 27.16
N PHE A 233 -4.77 12.15 27.04
CA PHE A 233 -4.09 11.15 26.20
C PHE A 233 -4.34 11.35 24.70
N ARG A 234 -5.49 11.93 24.34
CA ARG A 234 -5.88 12.11 22.93
C ARG A 234 -5.25 13.35 22.31
N TRP A 235 -5.04 14.42 23.06
CA TRP A 235 -4.59 15.73 22.57
C TRP A 235 -3.32 16.24 23.27
N GLY A 236 -2.89 15.61 24.36
CA GLY A 236 -1.71 16.05 25.11
C GLY A 236 -1.96 17.27 25.99
N THR A 237 -3.23 17.54 26.35
CA THR A 237 -3.57 18.68 27.22
C THR A 237 -3.03 18.44 28.63
N LYS A 238 -2.53 19.50 29.28
CA LYS A 238 -2.12 19.45 30.68
C LYS A 238 -3.30 19.00 31.55
N LYS A 239 -3.05 18.11 32.52
CA LYS A 239 -4.04 17.79 33.56
C LYS A 239 -4.31 19.06 34.38
N LEU A 240 -5.56 19.26 34.79
CA LEU A 240 -5.91 20.33 35.71
C LEU A 240 -5.17 20.13 37.06
N PRO A 241 -4.92 21.22 37.81
CA PRO A 241 -4.37 21.11 39.15
C PRO A 241 -5.26 20.25 40.06
N ARG A 242 -4.70 19.82 41.19
CA ARG A 242 -5.45 19.06 42.19
C ARG A 242 -6.58 19.93 42.79
N LYS A 243 -7.62 19.28 43.31
CA LYS A 243 -8.79 19.90 43.98
C LYS A 243 -9.69 20.73 43.04
N THR A 244 -9.90 20.26 41.81
CA THR A 244 -10.92 20.84 40.94
C THR A 244 -12.29 20.22 41.19
N HIS A 245 -13.33 21.06 41.21
CA HIS A 245 -14.72 20.61 41.16
C HIS A 245 -15.08 20.14 39.73
N LYS A 246 -16.08 19.26 39.61
CA LYS A 246 -16.63 18.84 38.31
C LYS A 246 -17.71 19.80 37.82
#